data_AF-A0A2S8VKF0-F1
#
_entry.id   AF-A0A2S8VKF0-F1
#
_cell.length_a   1.000
_cell.length_b   1.000
_cell.length_c   1.000
_cell.angle_alpha   90.00
_cell.angle_beta   90.00
_cell.angle_gamma   90.00
#
_symmetry.space_group_name_H-M   'P 1'
#
loop_
_entity.id
_entity.type
_entity.pdbx_description
1 polymer ?
#
loop_
_entity_poly.entity_id
_entity_poly.type
_entity_poly.pdbx_seq_one_letter_code
_entity_poly.pdbx_strand_id
1 'polypeptide(L)'
;MTAALAAPMTAPALRLTGEGAPVELWLLHVVAGRERQRLAARAWLAAERVRRGEAQAGWIETPKGPAPAAGSRWNSSLSYCGPYILCGLSRLGMPGVDLAAVDGGAGGGEGDIDVARLYCGPAAAARLAACEPAGRADAFARAWSALEARLKACRRGLEEYTPVRECHLAAARLTSQVRHEGLWASAALCPPENDPRQAG
;
A
#
# COMPACT_ATOMS: atom_id res chain seq x y z
N MET A 1 -9.45 -31.03 7.17
CA MET A 1 -8.77 -29.80 6.72
C MET A 1 -7.99 -29.26 7.91
N THR A 2 -6.67 -29.39 7.89
CA THR A 2 -5.78 -28.91 8.95
C THR A 2 -5.80 -27.38 8.94
N ALA A 3 -6.19 -26.76 10.05
CA ALA A 3 -6.06 -25.32 10.22
C ALA A 3 -4.56 -24.97 10.13
N ALA A 4 -4.14 -24.39 9.01
CA ALA A 4 -2.79 -23.87 8.88
C ALA A 4 -2.62 -22.75 9.91
N LEU A 5 -1.85 -23.01 10.96
CA LEU A 5 -1.50 -22.03 11.98
C LEU A 5 -0.75 -20.88 11.29
N ALA A 6 -1.26 -19.66 11.45
CA ALA A 6 -0.58 -18.46 10.97
C ALA A 6 0.82 -18.40 11.61
N ALA A 7 1.83 -17.94 10.86
CA ALA A 7 3.14 -17.70 11.44
C ALA A 7 3.02 -16.65 12.56
N PRO A 8 3.64 -16.88 13.73
CA PRO A 8 3.61 -15.89 14.80
C PRO A 8 4.27 -14.60 14.31
N MET A 9 3.63 -13.47 14.59
CA MET A 9 4.26 -12.17 14.42
C MET A 9 5.46 -12.08 15.36
N THR A 10 6.59 -11.56 14.88
CA THR A 10 7.82 -11.46 15.68
C THR A 10 7.79 -10.25 16.63
N ALA A 11 6.90 -9.30 16.38
CA ALA A 11 6.66 -8.10 17.18
C ALA A 11 5.18 -7.68 17.07
N PRO A 12 4.64 -6.88 18.02
CA PRO A 12 3.32 -6.28 17.86
C PRO A 12 3.24 -5.41 16.60
N ALA A 13 2.06 -5.31 16.01
CA ALA A 13 1.85 -4.44 14.85
C ALA A 13 2.14 -2.99 15.22
N LEU A 14 3.05 -2.35 14.48
CA LEU A 14 3.40 -0.95 14.65
C LEU A 14 2.43 -0.08 13.87
N ARG A 15 1.78 0.87 14.53
CA ARG A 15 0.95 1.87 13.84
C ARG A 15 1.84 2.99 13.31
N LEU A 16 1.82 3.24 12.00
CA LEU A 16 2.63 4.27 11.33
C LEU A 16 1.91 5.61 11.17
N THR A 17 0.57 5.63 11.24
CA THR A 17 -0.23 6.87 11.20
C THR A 17 -1.12 6.99 12.43
N GLY A 18 -1.51 8.22 12.77
CA GLY A 18 -2.39 8.48 13.92
C GLY A 18 -3.79 7.86 13.77
N GLU A 19 -4.50 7.75 14.90
CA GLU A 19 -5.91 7.37 14.88
C GLU A 19 -6.75 8.39 14.10
N GLY A 20 -7.72 7.92 13.32
CA GLY A 20 -8.56 8.78 12.49
C GLY A 20 -7.89 9.29 11.21
N ALA A 21 -6.66 8.85 10.90
CA ALA A 21 -6.05 9.14 9.61
C ALA A 21 -6.95 8.65 8.44
N PRO A 22 -6.98 9.36 7.30
CA PRO A 22 -7.77 8.93 6.15
C PRO A 22 -7.48 7.51 5.68
N VAL A 23 -6.21 7.08 5.85
CA VAL A 23 -5.78 5.69 5.77
C VAL A 23 -4.93 5.41 7.01
N GLU A 24 -5.39 4.47 7.84
CA GLU A 24 -4.62 3.95 8.95
C GLU A 24 -3.57 2.96 8.43
N LEU A 25 -2.31 3.22 8.74
CA LEU A 25 -1.18 2.40 8.33
C LEU A 25 -0.66 1.58 9.51
N TRP A 26 -0.51 0.28 9.28
CA TRP A 26 0.01 -0.67 10.24
C TRP A 26 1.09 -1.52 9.60
N LEU A 27 2.22 -1.65 10.28
CA LEU A 27 3.36 -2.43 9.86
C LEU A 27 3.47 -3.68 10.73
N LEU A 28 3.45 -4.84 10.09
CA LEU A 28 3.69 -6.12 10.74
C LEU A 28 5.08 -6.61 10.33
N HIS A 29 5.78 -7.21 11.28
CA HIS A 29 7.05 -7.88 11.03
C HIS A 29 6.85 -9.40 11.15
N VAL A 30 7.06 -10.11 10.04
CA VAL A 30 6.84 -11.56 9.91
C VAL A 30 7.98 -12.14 9.07
N VAL A 31 8.95 -12.74 9.76
CA VAL A 31 10.11 -13.41 9.15
C VAL A 31 9.68 -14.81 8.67
N ALA A 32 9.00 -14.85 7.53
CA ALA A 32 8.53 -16.09 6.92
C ALA A 32 8.38 -15.94 5.40
N GLY A 33 8.22 -17.06 4.70
CA GLY A 33 7.87 -17.05 3.28
C GLY A 33 6.54 -16.37 3.00
N ARG A 34 6.34 -15.92 1.75
CA ARG A 34 5.21 -15.09 1.33
C ARG A 34 3.83 -15.68 1.65
N GLU A 35 3.67 -16.99 1.57
CA GLU A 35 2.42 -17.67 1.92
C GLU A 35 2.08 -17.48 3.41
N ARG A 36 3.06 -17.70 4.30
CA ARG A 36 2.88 -17.50 5.75
C ARG A 36 2.67 -16.04 6.11
N GLN A 37 3.34 -15.11 5.41
CA GLN A 37 3.09 -13.67 5.57
C GLN A 37 1.63 -13.32 5.23
N ARG A 38 1.08 -13.86 4.14
CA ARG A 38 -0.34 -13.67 3.77
C ARG A 38 -1.28 -14.21 4.85
N LEU A 39 -0.98 -15.39 5.42
CA LEU A 39 -1.75 -15.95 6.54
C LEU A 39 -1.70 -15.04 7.79
N ALA A 40 -0.55 -14.48 8.12
CA ALA A 40 -0.42 -13.55 9.23
C ALA A 40 -1.20 -12.25 9.00
N ALA A 41 -1.13 -11.68 7.79
CA ALA A 41 -1.91 -10.49 7.41
C ALA A 41 -3.43 -10.75 7.54
N ARG A 42 -3.90 -11.94 7.13
CA ARG A 42 -5.30 -12.37 7.30
C ARG A 42 -5.71 -12.43 8.76
N ALA A 43 -4.92 -13.11 9.59
CA ALA A 43 -5.21 -13.27 11.00
C ALA A 43 -5.27 -11.91 11.72
N TRP A 44 -4.33 -11.03 11.40
CA TRP A 44 -4.29 -9.68 11.96
C TRP A 44 -5.49 -8.84 11.54
N LEU A 45 -5.84 -8.80 10.24
CA LEU A 45 -7.00 -8.06 9.75
C LEU A 45 -8.31 -8.56 10.37
N ALA A 46 -8.45 -9.87 10.54
CA ALA A 46 -9.63 -10.45 11.20
C ALA A 46 -9.74 -10.01 12.67
N ALA A 47 -8.63 -10.06 13.42
CA ALA A 47 -8.59 -9.60 14.81
C ALA A 47 -8.87 -8.09 14.92
N GLU A 48 -8.35 -7.28 13.99
CA GLU A 48 -8.56 -5.83 13.94
C GLU A 48 -10.03 -5.47 13.77
N ARG A 49 -10.75 -6.18 12.90
CA ARG A 49 -12.19 -5.96 12.66
C ARG A 49 -13.05 -6.31 13.86
N VAL A 50 -12.77 -7.44 14.52
CA VAL A 50 -13.45 -7.84 15.76
C VAL A 50 -13.27 -6.76 16.83
N ARG A 51 -12.04 -6.24 16.99
CA ARG A 51 -11.78 -5.14 17.93
C ARG A 51 -12.55 -3.86 17.60
N ARG A 52 -12.88 -3.64 16.32
CA ARG A 52 -13.65 -2.51 15.81
C ARG A 52 -15.16 -2.77 15.77
N GLY A 53 -15.63 -3.89 16.34
CA GLY A 53 -17.05 -4.22 16.44
C GLY A 53 -17.71 -4.60 15.13
N GLU A 54 -16.95 -4.96 14.09
CA GLU A 54 -17.55 -5.54 12.89
C GLU A 54 -17.85 -7.02 13.11
N ALA A 55 -19.13 -7.40 12.93
CA ALA A 55 -19.55 -8.79 12.90
C ALA A 55 -18.75 -9.56 11.83
N GLN A 56 -18.62 -10.87 12.05
CA GLN A 56 -17.78 -11.82 11.31
C GLN A 56 -18.28 -12.03 9.87
N ALA A 57 -18.34 -10.97 9.06
CA ALA A 57 -18.67 -11.02 7.64
C ALA A 57 -17.49 -11.67 6.91
N GLY A 58 -17.79 -12.78 6.21
CA GLY A 58 -16.84 -13.66 5.54
C GLY A 58 -15.87 -12.92 4.62
N TRP A 59 -14.70 -13.50 4.40
CA TRP A 59 -13.70 -12.97 3.48
C TRP A 59 -13.78 -13.69 2.15
N ILE A 60 -13.48 -12.98 1.07
CA ILE A 60 -13.25 -13.58 -0.24
C ILE A 60 -11.75 -13.59 -0.47
N GLU A 61 -11.21 -14.76 -0.78
CA GLU A 61 -9.84 -14.87 -1.25
C GLU A 61 -9.71 -14.34 -2.67
N THR A 62 -8.73 -13.46 -2.89
CA THR A 62 -8.39 -12.98 -4.22
C THR A 62 -6.93 -13.27 -4.52
N PRO A 63 -6.51 -13.28 -5.79
CA PRO A 63 -5.09 -13.39 -6.15
C PRO A 63 -4.20 -12.30 -5.51
N LYS A 64 -4.79 -11.17 -5.10
CA LYS A 64 -4.11 -10.03 -4.48
C LYS A 64 -4.13 -10.09 -2.94
N GLY A 65 -4.69 -11.15 -2.36
CA GLY A 65 -4.85 -11.33 -0.92
C GLY A 65 -6.31 -11.30 -0.47
N PRO A 66 -6.55 -11.37 0.85
CA PRO A 66 -7.90 -11.32 1.41
C PRO A 66 -8.58 -9.99 1.10
N ALA A 67 -9.83 -10.03 0.61
CA ALA A 67 -10.67 -8.85 0.41
C ALA A 67 -11.93 -8.93 1.28
N PRO A 68 -12.37 -7.79 1.85
CA PRO A 68 -13.60 -7.77 2.65
C PRO A 68 -14.80 -8.19 1.79
N ALA A 69 -15.73 -8.97 2.34
CA ALA A 69 -17.02 -9.21 1.68
C ALA A 69 -17.81 -7.91 1.49
N ALA A 70 -18.75 -7.96 0.55
CA ALA A 70 -19.72 -6.89 0.34
C ALA A 70 -20.40 -6.51 1.67
N GLY A 71 -20.42 -5.21 1.98
CA GLY A 71 -21.04 -4.66 3.20
C GLY A 71 -20.09 -4.34 4.35
N SER A 72 -18.78 -4.61 4.23
CA SER A 72 -17.78 -4.09 5.18
C SER A 72 -17.75 -2.57 5.20
N ARG A 73 -17.67 -1.93 6.38
CA ARG A 73 -17.48 -0.48 6.50
C ARG A 73 -16.03 -0.07 6.29
N TRP A 74 -15.12 -1.04 6.35
CA TRP A 74 -13.70 -0.85 6.12
C TRP A 74 -13.27 -1.44 4.78
N ASN A 75 -12.50 -0.66 4.04
CA ASN A 75 -11.70 -1.12 2.92
C ASN A 75 -10.27 -1.35 3.40
N SER A 76 -9.56 -2.25 2.71
CA SER A 76 -8.18 -2.58 3.04
C SER A 76 -7.29 -2.66 1.80
N SER A 77 -6.00 -2.45 2.03
CA SER A 77 -4.95 -2.66 1.03
C SER A 77 -3.71 -3.22 1.72
N LEU A 78 -2.95 -4.06 1.02
CA LEU A 78 -1.76 -4.73 1.56
C LEU A 78 -0.56 -4.47 0.65
N SER A 79 0.60 -4.27 1.25
CA SER A 79 1.89 -4.36 0.56
C SER A 79 2.90 -5.15 1.37
N TYR A 80 3.89 -5.72 0.69
CA TYR A 80 4.82 -6.67 1.28
C TYR A 80 6.23 -6.39 0.76
N CYS A 81 7.18 -6.16 1.66
CA CYS A 81 8.57 -5.90 1.32
C CYS A 81 9.48 -6.61 2.33
N GLY A 82 10.29 -7.57 1.87
CA GLY A 82 11.10 -8.41 2.75
C GLY A 82 10.25 -9.08 3.85
N PRO A 83 10.62 -8.94 5.15
CA PRO A 83 9.85 -9.50 6.26
C PRO A 83 8.66 -8.62 6.69
N TYR A 84 8.46 -7.46 6.05
CA TYR A 84 7.44 -6.50 6.44
C TYR A 84 6.16 -6.63 5.62
N ILE A 85 5.04 -6.38 6.28
CA ILE A 85 3.71 -6.30 5.70
C ILE A 85 3.10 -4.96 6.11
N LEU A 86 2.73 -4.14 5.14
CA LEU A 86 1.99 -2.91 5.36
C LEU A 86 0.51 -3.17 5.13
N CYS A 87 -0.30 -2.90 6.15
CA CYS A 87 -1.74 -2.97 6.11
C CYS A 87 -2.31 -1.54 6.15
N GLY A 88 -3.09 -1.20 5.13
CA GLY A 88 -3.88 0.03 5.08
C GLY A 88 -5.35 -0.25 5.35
N LEU A 89 -5.98 0.56 6.20
CA LEU A 89 -7.41 0.50 6.49
C LEU A 89 -8.06 1.88 6.30
N SER A 90 -9.24 1.93 5.67
CA SER A 90 -10.00 3.18 5.55
C SER A 90 -11.51 2.94 5.54
N ARG A 91 -12.25 3.89 6.12
CA ARG A 91 -13.72 3.99 5.99
C ARG A 91 -14.15 5.02 4.95
N LEU A 92 -13.20 5.77 4.39
CA LEU A 92 -13.46 6.97 3.59
C LEU A 92 -13.34 6.73 2.08
N GLY A 93 -13.13 5.48 1.67
CA GLY A 93 -12.93 5.12 0.27
C GLY A 93 -12.00 3.93 0.12
N MET A 94 -11.49 3.73 -1.09
CA MET A 94 -10.55 2.67 -1.43
C MET A 94 -9.12 3.10 -1.12
N PRO A 95 -8.48 2.51 -0.08
CA PRO A 95 -7.08 2.75 0.19
C PRO A 95 -6.22 2.00 -0.83
N GLY A 96 -5.07 2.56 -1.12
CA GLY A 96 -3.94 1.84 -1.70
C GLY A 96 -2.70 2.12 -0.86
N VAL A 97 -1.93 1.08 -0.55
CA VAL A 97 -0.71 1.21 0.22
C VAL A 97 0.46 0.54 -0.45
N ASP A 98 1.66 1.06 -0.24
CA ASP A 98 2.87 0.42 -0.74
C ASP A 98 4.08 0.57 0.18
N LEU A 99 4.95 -0.45 0.14
CA LEU A 99 6.27 -0.48 0.77
C LEU A 99 7.33 -0.61 -0.31
N ALA A 100 8.26 0.34 -0.34
CA ALA A 100 9.47 0.26 -1.16
C ALA A 100 10.72 0.34 -0.27
N ALA A 101 11.66 -0.59 -0.45
CA ALA A 101 12.96 -0.51 0.19
C ALA A 101 13.87 0.44 -0.60
N VAL A 102 14.66 1.25 0.11
CA VAL A 102 15.67 2.12 -0.49
C VAL A 102 16.68 1.30 -1.30
N ASP A 103 17.06 0.13 -0.78
CA ASP A 103 18.04 -0.76 -1.44
C ASP A 103 17.40 -1.68 -2.50
N GLY A 104 16.09 -1.52 -2.77
CA GLY A 104 15.32 -2.37 -3.68
C GLY A 104 15.06 -1.78 -5.06
N GLY A 105 15.69 -0.65 -5.41
CA GLY A 105 15.59 -0.01 -6.72
C GLY A 105 16.21 -0.83 -7.85
N ALA A 106 16.27 -0.26 -9.07
CA ALA A 106 16.86 -0.88 -10.26
C ALA A 106 18.41 -0.97 -10.22
N GLY A 107 19.00 -0.99 -9.01
CA GLY A 107 20.44 -1.07 -8.78
C GLY A 107 21.11 0.24 -8.32
N GLY A 108 20.35 1.33 -8.13
CA GLY A 108 20.89 2.63 -7.73
C GLY A 108 21.52 3.40 -8.90
N GLY A 109 21.23 4.69 -9.03
CA GLY A 109 21.86 5.57 -10.03
C GLY A 109 20.97 5.89 -11.23
N GLU A 110 21.51 5.83 -12.45
CA GLU A 110 20.80 6.24 -13.68
C GLU A 110 19.62 5.32 -14.02
N GLY A 111 19.71 4.01 -13.71
CA GLY A 111 18.62 3.07 -13.92
C GLY A 111 17.34 3.43 -13.15
N ASP A 112 17.45 3.98 -11.94
CA ASP A 112 16.30 4.46 -11.16
C ASP A 112 15.63 5.67 -11.80
N ILE A 113 16.42 6.56 -12.44
CA ILE A 113 15.90 7.74 -13.13
C ILE A 113 15.12 7.32 -14.38
N ASP A 114 15.63 6.34 -15.13
CA ASP A 114 14.96 5.83 -16.33
C ASP A 114 13.67 5.08 -15.98
N VAL A 115 13.69 4.23 -14.95
CA VAL A 115 12.48 3.57 -14.43
C VAL A 115 11.49 4.61 -13.92
N ALA A 116 11.94 5.64 -13.18
CA ALA A 116 11.06 6.71 -12.75
C ALA A 116 10.49 7.51 -13.92
N ARG A 117 11.26 7.72 -15.00
CA ARG A 117 10.75 8.38 -16.22
C ARG A 117 9.67 7.54 -16.89
N LEU A 118 9.90 6.23 -16.99
CA LEU A 118 9.00 5.30 -17.64
C LEU A 118 7.69 5.11 -16.86
N TYR A 119 7.74 5.06 -15.52
CA TYR A 119 6.57 4.74 -14.70
C TYR A 119 6.09 5.89 -13.82
N CYS A 120 6.97 6.57 -13.09
CA CYS A 120 6.56 7.66 -12.19
C CYS A 120 6.27 8.97 -12.94
N GLY A 121 6.80 9.12 -14.16
CA GLY A 121 6.61 10.28 -15.03
C GLY A 121 7.74 11.32 -14.96
N PRO A 122 7.70 12.31 -15.86
CA PRO A 122 8.81 13.23 -16.10
C PRO A 122 9.15 14.09 -14.86
N ALA A 123 8.15 14.51 -14.10
CA ALA A 123 8.37 15.31 -12.89
C ALA A 123 9.09 14.52 -11.78
N ALA A 124 8.80 13.21 -11.65
CA ALA A 124 9.49 12.36 -10.69
C ALA A 124 10.95 12.14 -11.14
N ALA A 125 11.16 11.78 -12.40
CA ALA A 125 12.51 11.60 -12.96
C ALA A 125 13.38 12.86 -12.83
N ALA A 126 12.82 14.04 -13.09
CA ALA A 126 13.53 15.30 -12.92
C ALA A 126 13.94 15.56 -11.47
N ARG A 127 13.06 15.26 -10.50
CA ARG A 127 13.41 15.36 -9.07
C ARG A 127 14.54 14.40 -8.69
N LEU A 128 14.50 13.16 -9.17
CA LEU A 128 15.57 12.20 -8.92
C LEU A 128 16.90 12.63 -9.54
N ALA A 129 16.87 13.15 -10.77
CA ALA A 129 18.07 13.65 -11.44
C ALA A 129 18.71 14.85 -10.70
N ALA A 130 17.88 15.67 -10.05
CA ALA A 130 18.34 16.79 -9.23
C ALA A 130 18.86 16.37 -7.84
N CYS A 131 18.65 15.12 -7.42
CA CYS A 131 19.19 14.63 -6.15
C CYS A 131 20.69 14.32 -6.26
N GLU A 132 21.42 14.61 -5.19
CA GLU A 132 22.76 14.09 -4.95
C GLU A 132 22.75 12.55 -5.05
N PRO A 133 23.82 11.92 -5.59
CA PRO A 133 23.85 10.47 -5.81
C PRO A 133 23.43 9.64 -4.60
N ALA A 134 23.88 10.02 -3.39
CA ALA A 134 23.56 9.33 -2.14
C ALA A 134 22.07 9.40 -1.75
N GLY A 135 21.31 10.38 -2.24
CA GLY A 135 19.89 10.55 -1.95
C GLY A 135 18.95 9.95 -2.99
N ARG A 136 19.47 9.49 -4.14
CA ARG A 136 18.63 9.06 -5.29
C ARG A 136 17.81 7.83 -4.98
N ALA A 137 18.40 6.83 -4.33
CA ALA A 137 17.71 5.60 -3.96
C ALA A 137 16.52 5.89 -3.01
N ASP A 138 16.71 6.81 -2.06
CA ASP A 138 15.64 7.23 -1.14
C ASP A 138 14.51 7.96 -1.88
N ALA A 139 14.89 8.90 -2.76
CA ALA A 139 13.93 9.61 -3.59
C ALA A 139 13.15 8.68 -4.53
N PHE A 140 13.82 7.67 -5.09
CA PHE A 140 13.20 6.64 -5.92
C PHE A 140 12.21 5.80 -5.12
N ALA A 141 12.61 5.22 -3.99
CA ALA A 141 11.72 4.41 -3.15
C ALA A 141 10.48 5.20 -2.69
N ARG A 142 10.66 6.48 -2.35
CA ARG A 142 9.54 7.38 -2.04
C ARG A 142 8.61 7.60 -3.23
N ALA A 143 9.15 7.85 -4.43
CA ALA A 143 8.35 8.07 -5.63
C ALA A 143 7.64 6.79 -6.09
N TRP A 144 8.33 5.65 -6.03
CA TRP A 144 7.81 4.34 -6.40
C TRP A 144 6.66 3.92 -5.50
N SER A 145 6.85 3.97 -4.18
CA SER A 145 5.78 3.62 -3.22
C SER A 145 4.56 4.53 -3.37
N ALA A 146 4.75 5.82 -3.69
CA ALA A 146 3.65 6.73 -3.97
C ALA A 146 2.85 6.34 -5.22
N LEU A 147 3.53 5.96 -6.30
CA LEU A 147 2.89 5.50 -7.53
C LEU A 147 2.06 4.23 -7.28
N GLU A 148 2.69 3.20 -6.69
CA GLU A 148 2.03 1.92 -6.39
C GLU A 148 0.84 2.08 -5.45
N ALA A 149 0.96 2.94 -4.43
CA ALA A 149 -0.17 3.27 -3.55
C ALA A 149 -1.34 3.88 -4.33
N ARG A 150 -1.09 4.83 -5.25
CA ARG A 150 -2.15 5.43 -6.08
C ARG A 150 -2.76 4.43 -7.07
N LEU A 151 -1.93 3.61 -7.71
CA LEU A 151 -2.40 2.55 -8.61
C LEU A 151 -3.35 1.57 -7.89
N LYS A 152 -2.96 1.12 -6.68
CA LYS A 152 -3.79 0.23 -5.86
C LYS A 152 -5.10 0.91 -5.42
N ALA A 153 -5.06 2.18 -5.02
CA ALA A 153 -6.26 2.94 -4.65
C ALA A 153 -7.25 3.06 -5.82
N CYS A 154 -6.74 3.27 -7.04
CA CYS A 154 -7.52 3.28 -8.29
C CYS A 154 -7.81 1.88 -8.86
N ARG A 155 -7.39 0.79 -8.19
CA ARG A 155 -7.52 -0.61 -8.64
C ARG A 155 -6.89 -0.91 -10.01
N ARG A 156 -5.82 -0.21 -10.38
CA ARG A 156 -5.10 -0.39 -11.65
C ARG A 156 -3.84 -1.23 -11.45
N GLY A 157 -3.38 -1.86 -12.54
CA GLY A 157 -2.07 -2.54 -12.58
C GLY A 157 -0.95 -1.54 -12.85
N LEU A 158 0.31 -1.99 -12.74
CA LEU A 158 1.45 -1.19 -13.17
C LEU A 158 1.36 -0.92 -14.68
N GLU A 159 1.45 0.34 -15.05
CA GLU A 159 1.37 0.82 -16.43
C GLU A 159 2.37 1.95 -16.62
N GLU A 160 2.99 2.01 -17.80
CA GLU A 160 3.90 3.09 -18.16
C GLU A 160 3.20 4.46 -18.13
N TYR A 161 4.00 5.50 -17.96
CA TYR A 161 3.53 6.87 -17.85
C TYR A 161 2.87 7.32 -19.15
N THR A 162 1.63 7.77 -19.00
CA THR A 162 0.95 8.62 -19.98
C THR A 162 0.23 9.74 -19.23
N PRO A 163 0.02 10.92 -19.84
CA PRO A 163 -0.79 11.97 -19.23
C PRO A 163 -2.20 11.49 -18.88
N VAL A 164 -2.81 10.65 -19.72
CA VAL A 164 -4.15 10.08 -19.47
C VAL A 164 -4.17 9.22 -18.21
N ARG A 165 -3.17 8.34 -18.03
CA ARG A 165 -3.01 7.56 -16.80
C ARG A 165 -2.88 8.47 -15.59
N GLU A 166 -2.08 9.52 -15.69
CA GLU A 166 -1.85 10.45 -14.58
C GLU A 166 -3.13 11.21 -14.19
N CYS A 167 -3.95 11.61 -15.16
CA CYS A 167 -5.28 12.18 -14.91
C CYS A 167 -6.19 11.22 -14.13
N HIS A 168 -6.19 9.92 -14.46
CA HIS A 168 -6.94 8.93 -13.69
C HIS A 168 -6.41 8.79 -12.26
N LEU A 169 -5.08 8.73 -12.10
CA LEU A 169 -4.47 8.62 -10.78
C LEU A 169 -4.65 9.88 -9.93
N ALA A 170 -5.04 11.03 -10.50
CA ALA A 170 -5.34 12.25 -9.74
C ALA A 170 -6.57 12.09 -8.81
N ALA A 171 -7.44 11.10 -9.07
CA ALA A 171 -8.53 10.74 -8.18
C ALA A 171 -8.04 10.14 -6.85
N ALA A 172 -6.89 9.46 -6.86
CA ALA A 172 -6.26 8.92 -5.65
C ALA A 172 -5.29 9.93 -5.05
N ARG A 173 -5.66 10.50 -3.90
CA ARG A 173 -4.83 11.46 -3.16
C ARG A 173 -3.86 10.73 -2.26
N LEU A 174 -2.59 11.11 -2.26
CA LEU A 174 -1.64 10.64 -1.23
C LEU A 174 -2.05 11.23 0.12
N THR A 175 -2.23 10.37 1.11
CA THR A 175 -2.66 10.74 2.46
C THR A 175 -1.54 10.63 3.48
N SER A 176 -0.51 9.84 3.19
CA SER A 176 0.67 9.69 4.06
C SER A 176 1.86 9.16 3.29
N GLN A 177 3.06 9.58 3.69
CA GLN A 177 4.32 8.94 3.34
C GLN A 177 5.21 8.93 4.59
N VAL A 178 5.64 7.74 5.02
CA VAL A 178 6.44 7.55 6.23
C VAL A 178 7.70 6.76 5.87
N ARG A 179 8.85 7.25 6.33
CA ARG A 179 10.11 6.49 6.24
C ARG A 179 10.33 5.70 7.54
N HIS A 180 10.62 4.41 7.43
CA HIS A 180 10.86 3.53 8.57
C HIS A 180 11.88 2.45 8.21
N GLU A 181 13.00 2.38 8.93
CA GLU A 181 14.02 1.32 8.77
C GLU A 181 14.46 1.07 7.32
N GLY A 182 14.75 2.15 6.56
CA GLY A 182 15.17 2.01 5.15
C GLY A 182 14.03 1.67 4.18
N LEU A 183 12.78 1.74 4.64
CA LEU A 183 11.58 1.59 3.81
C LEU A 183 10.83 2.91 3.69
N TRP A 184 10.15 3.10 2.57
CA TRP A 184 9.08 4.07 2.39
C TRP A 184 7.73 3.37 2.38
N ALA A 185 6.88 3.75 3.34
CA ALA A 185 5.47 3.38 3.40
C ALA A 185 4.61 4.53 2.87
N SER A 186 3.88 4.31 1.79
CA SER A 186 2.97 5.31 1.21
C SER A 186 1.53 4.84 1.30
N ALA A 187 0.62 5.79 1.54
CA ALA A 187 -0.82 5.59 1.49
C ALA A 187 -1.45 6.58 0.51
N ALA A 188 -2.38 6.08 -0.30
CA ALA A 188 -3.28 6.87 -1.10
C ALA A 188 -4.73 6.46 -0.83
N LEU A 189 -5.65 7.39 -1.05
CA LEU A 189 -7.08 7.17 -0.91
C LEU A 189 -7.78 7.65 -2.17
N CYS A 190 -8.50 6.75 -2.82
CA CYS A 190 -9.52 7.13 -3.79
C CYS A 190 -10.85 7.22 -3.02
N PRO A 191 -11.57 8.36 -3.08
CA PRO A 191 -12.89 8.46 -2.47
C PRO A 191 -13.84 7.40 -3.07
N PRO A 192 -14.92 7.02 -2.37
CA PRO A 192 -15.94 6.20 -2.98
C PRO A 192 -16.43 6.90 -4.25
N GLU A 193 -16.59 6.15 -5.34
CA GLU A 193 -17.37 6.65 -6.47
C GLU A 193 -18.72 7.09 -5.89
N ASN A 194 -19.15 8.32 -6.19
CA ASN A 194 -20.47 8.79 -5.77
C ASN A 194 -21.48 7.72 -6.19
N ASP A 195 -22.07 7.02 -5.22
CA ASP A 195 -23.14 6.08 -5.50
C ASP A 195 -24.22 6.88 -6.22
N PRO A 196 -24.63 6.52 -7.46
CA PRO A 196 -25.68 7.24 -8.16
C PRO A 196 -27.01 7.25 -7.38
N ARG A 197 -27.14 6.46 -6.30
CA ARG A 197 -28.24 6.53 -5.33
C ARG A 197 -28.18 7.72 -4.34
N GLN A 198 -27.18 8.59 -4.43
CA GLN A 198 -27.09 9.86 -3.69
C GLN A 198 -27.36 11.10 -4.58
N ALA A 199 -27.60 10.92 -5.88
CA ALA A 199 -28.29 11.93 -6.67
C ALA A 199 -29.80 11.70 -6.48
N GLY A 200 -30.50 12.73 -6.00
CA GLY A 200 -31.88 12.65 -5.49
C GLY A 200 -32.93 12.16 -6.48
#